data_AF-A0A7C3U5U8-F1
#
_entry.id   AF-A0A7C3U5U8-F1
#
_cell.length_a   1.000
_cell.length_b   1.000
_cell.length_c   1.000
_cell.angle_alpha   90.00
_cell.angle_beta   90.00
_cell.angle_gamma   90.00
#
_symmetry.space_group_name_H-M   'P 1'
#
loop_
_entity.id
_entity.type
_entity.pdbx_description
1 polymer ?
#
loop_
_entity_poly.entity_id
_entity_poly.type
_entity_poly.pdbx_seq_one_letter_code
_entity_poly.pdbx_strand_id
1 'polypeptide(L)'
;TEECGGDIWYDRAHNVIFDTLSTTGILGLISYFFLFFASFYILWKNYLANKINFWPAGIFTSLLCAHFIQNLTVFDMVSSYMVFFLSLAFIASFEKEKESPEEIKKPNIFISIFISILFFICFFEFVILPAKSSVLVISTVPRLEIVSSLQTKENSFILVPQATTTNGVLVRKYLTPEKRIQIYQEALTASPLGKYQIREFFAENSIQFFMSDAIGKVSLEEAKKEFDFLVSELEKTIKENPIDFRAHLKLGEVLNLYSQIDKTKTKKAEEVLRKAIELSPKNQQGYWQLAQNMIFQNRFDEAIDLAQRAVNLEPKLEKSHYILIKILKIVGKEDLAKQKLEEAIKINPNWKEDLEKAL
;
A
#
# COMPACT_ATOMS: atom_id res chain seq x y z
N THR A 1 17.82 5.82 10.49
CA THR A 1 16.75 5.96 9.49
C THR A 1 17.31 5.65 8.11
N GLU A 2 17.50 4.36 7.85
CA GLU A 2 17.78 3.75 6.53
C GLU A 2 17.13 2.35 6.60
N GLU A 3 15.81 2.29 6.80
CA GLU A 3 15.06 1.05 6.58
C GLU A 3 14.68 0.99 5.10
N CYS A 4 15.69 0.88 4.24
CA CYS A 4 15.45 0.43 2.87
C CYS A 4 15.22 -1.08 2.94
N GLY A 5 13.95 -1.51 2.93
CA GLY A 5 13.58 -2.92 2.73
C GLY A 5 12.53 -3.50 3.67
N GLY A 6 12.03 -2.75 4.66
CA GLY A 6 11.00 -3.25 5.58
C GLY A 6 9.63 -3.41 4.91
N ASP A 7 9.21 -2.35 4.20
CA ASP A 7 7.94 -2.28 3.48
C ASP A 7 8.18 -1.73 2.07
N ILE A 8 8.25 -2.63 1.09
CA ILE A 8 8.39 -2.32 -0.35
C ILE A 8 7.03 -1.86 -0.89
N TRP A 9 6.44 -0.87 -0.24
CA TRP A 9 5.13 -0.33 -0.58
C TRP A 9 5.33 0.74 -1.65
N TYR A 10 4.91 0.41 -2.88
CA TYR A 10 4.90 1.28 -4.05
C TYR A 10 6.26 1.75 -4.58
N ASP A 11 7.05 0.83 -5.14
CA ASP A 11 8.10 1.21 -6.10
C ASP A 11 7.43 1.46 -7.47
N ARG A 12 6.99 2.69 -7.73
CA ARG A 12 6.66 3.15 -9.09
C ARG A 12 7.96 3.24 -9.89
N ALA A 13 7.88 3.13 -11.21
CA ALA A 13 9.06 3.37 -12.03
C ALA A 13 9.64 4.74 -11.68
N HIS A 14 10.92 4.81 -11.31
CA HIS A 14 11.66 6.05 -11.02
C HIS A 14 11.94 6.84 -12.32
N ASN A 15 10.97 6.81 -13.23
CA ASN A 15 11.01 7.37 -14.55
C ASN A 15 9.56 7.56 -15.00
N VAL A 16 9.13 8.83 -15.08
CA VAL A 16 7.75 9.21 -15.38
C VAL A 16 7.33 8.75 -16.77
N ILE A 17 8.24 8.58 -17.73
CA ILE A 17 7.91 8.08 -19.07
C ILE A 17 7.47 6.61 -18.98
N PHE A 18 8.26 5.78 -18.29
CA PHE A 18 7.88 4.37 -18.07
C PHE A 18 6.65 4.25 -17.18
N ASP A 19 6.54 5.08 -16.14
CA ASP A 19 5.36 5.11 -15.26
C ASP A 19 4.10 5.47 -16.06
N THR A 20 4.13 6.56 -16.84
CA THR A 20 3.03 7.00 -17.71
C THR A 20 2.68 5.93 -18.73
N LEU A 21 3.67 5.32 -19.39
CA LEU A 21 3.42 4.24 -20.36
C LEU A 21 2.76 3.02 -19.71
N SER A 22 3.21 2.63 -18.52
CA SER A 22 2.70 1.44 -17.84
C SER A 22 1.33 1.66 -17.22
N THR A 23 1.04 2.87 -16.74
CA THR A 23 -0.21 3.21 -16.04
C THR A 23 -1.30 3.73 -16.97
N THR A 24 -0.95 4.55 -17.96
CA THR A 24 -1.91 5.22 -18.87
C THR A 24 -1.85 4.68 -20.30
N GLY A 25 -0.86 3.83 -20.61
CA GLY A 25 -0.67 3.28 -21.94
C GLY A 25 -0.04 4.26 -22.92
N ILE A 26 0.00 3.85 -24.18
CA ILE A 26 0.60 4.64 -25.28
C ILE A 26 -0.11 6.00 -25.47
N LEU A 27 -1.43 6.06 -25.26
CA LEU A 27 -2.22 7.28 -25.45
C LEU A 27 -1.91 8.35 -24.40
N GLY A 28 -1.78 7.95 -23.13
CA GLY A 28 -1.38 8.89 -22.09
C GLY A 28 0.09 9.32 -22.25
N LEU A 29 0.97 8.42 -22.70
CA LEU A 29 2.35 8.78 -23.03
C LEU A 29 2.44 9.80 -24.18
N ILE A 30 1.68 9.60 -25.26
CA ILE A 30 1.59 10.57 -26.36
C ILE A 30 1.07 11.91 -25.86
N SER A 31 0.04 11.90 -24.99
CA SER A 31 -0.53 13.12 -24.41
C SER A 31 0.49 13.87 -23.54
N TYR A 32 1.29 13.15 -22.75
CA TYR A 32 2.40 13.71 -21.98
C TYR A 32 3.43 14.39 -22.89
N PHE A 33 3.93 13.70 -23.92
CA PHE A 33 4.88 14.30 -24.87
C PHE A 33 4.29 15.49 -25.64
N PHE A 34 3.00 15.44 -25.96
CA PHE A 34 2.32 16.51 -26.66
C PHE A 34 2.40 17.84 -25.89
N LEU A 35 2.34 17.82 -24.56
CA LEU A 35 2.50 19.03 -23.74
C LEU A 35 3.86 19.71 -23.95
N PHE A 36 4.94 18.93 -24.02
CA PHE A 36 6.28 19.45 -24.30
C PHE A 36 6.40 19.95 -25.74
N PHE A 37 5.96 19.15 -26.72
CA PHE A 37 6.03 19.54 -28.14
C PHE A 37 5.21 20.79 -28.44
N ALA A 38 3.99 20.90 -27.93
CA ALA A 38 3.15 22.08 -28.09
C ALA A 38 3.81 23.32 -27.46
N SER A 39 4.40 23.17 -26.27
CA SER A 39 5.09 24.26 -25.57
C SER A 39 6.31 24.76 -26.35
N PHE A 40 7.16 23.84 -26.84
CA PHE A 40 8.29 24.19 -27.68
C PHE A 40 7.84 24.83 -28.98
N TYR A 41 6.83 24.26 -29.65
CA TYR A 41 6.28 24.81 -30.87
C TYR A 41 5.80 26.24 -30.67
N ILE A 42 5.00 26.52 -29.64
CA ILE A 42 4.48 27.86 -29.35
C ILE A 42 5.62 28.85 -29.07
N LEU A 43 6.58 28.49 -28.21
CA LEU A 43 7.72 29.35 -27.87
C LEU A 43 8.53 29.71 -29.12
N TRP A 44 8.95 28.71 -29.89
CA TRP A 44 9.84 28.91 -31.03
C TRP A 44 9.11 29.52 -32.23
N LYS A 45 7.84 29.19 -32.47
CA LYS A 45 6.99 29.87 -33.47
C LYS A 45 6.90 31.37 -33.17
N ASN A 46 6.60 31.74 -31.93
CA ASN A 46 6.44 33.15 -31.55
C ASN A 46 7.79 33.91 -31.55
N TYR A 47 8.89 33.25 -31.19
CA TYR A 47 10.24 33.82 -31.32
C TYR A 47 10.62 34.05 -32.79
N LEU A 48 10.46 33.04 -33.66
CA LEU A 48 10.73 33.15 -35.09
C LEU A 48 9.83 34.18 -35.79
N ALA A 49 8.62 34.38 -35.28
CA ALA A 49 7.70 35.44 -35.73
C ALA A 49 7.99 36.82 -35.10
N ASN A 50 9.07 36.99 -34.33
CA ASN A 50 9.45 38.21 -33.62
C ASN A 50 8.37 38.77 -32.65
N LYS A 51 7.47 37.90 -32.15
CA LYS A 51 6.43 38.27 -31.17
C LYS A 51 6.96 38.27 -29.73
N ILE A 52 8.00 37.50 -29.45
CA ILE A 52 8.66 37.43 -28.14
C ILE A 52 10.18 37.53 -28.30
N ASN A 53 10.85 38.03 -27.26
CA ASN A 53 12.32 38.04 -27.20
C ASN A 53 12.89 36.63 -27.04
N PHE A 54 14.20 36.48 -27.27
CA PHE A 54 14.92 35.22 -27.05
C PHE A 54 14.78 34.71 -25.61
N TRP A 55 14.80 35.61 -24.61
CA TRP A 55 14.84 35.21 -23.20
C TRP A 55 13.64 34.36 -22.75
N PRO A 56 12.36 34.71 -23.00
CA PRO A 56 11.25 33.81 -22.77
C PRO A 56 11.38 32.45 -23.47
N ALA A 57 11.75 32.43 -24.75
CA ALA A 57 11.92 31.17 -25.49
C ALA A 57 13.03 30.29 -24.88
N GLY A 58 14.20 30.87 -24.59
CA GLY A 58 15.36 30.16 -24.04
C GLY A 58 15.15 29.68 -22.61
N ILE A 59 14.65 30.54 -21.71
CA ILE A 59 14.43 30.21 -20.29
C ILE A 59 13.40 29.09 -20.17
N PHE A 60 12.22 29.24 -20.80
CA PHE A 60 11.17 28.25 -20.66
C PHE A 60 11.47 26.95 -21.41
N THR A 61 12.20 27.00 -22.53
CA THR A 61 12.73 25.78 -23.16
C THR A 61 13.67 25.05 -22.21
N SER A 62 14.62 25.77 -21.60
CA SER A 62 15.60 25.19 -20.66
C SER A 62 14.91 24.61 -19.43
N LEU A 63 13.91 25.31 -18.89
CA LEU A 63 13.14 24.85 -17.73
C LEU A 63 12.33 23.59 -18.05
N LEU A 64 11.66 23.53 -19.20
CA LEU A 64 10.91 22.34 -19.62
C LEU A 64 11.84 21.15 -19.90
N CYS A 65 13.01 21.39 -20.51
CA CYS A 65 14.02 20.35 -20.68
C CYS A 65 14.56 19.86 -19.34
N ALA A 66 14.86 20.76 -18.41
CA ALA A 66 15.32 20.40 -17.07
C ALA A 66 14.27 19.58 -16.31
N HIS A 67 12.99 19.99 -16.38
CA HIS A 67 11.87 19.26 -15.80
C HIS A 67 11.73 17.86 -16.43
N PHE A 68 11.81 17.76 -17.75
CA PHE A 68 11.77 16.47 -18.45
C PHE A 68 12.92 15.54 -18.02
N ILE A 69 14.15 16.06 -17.97
CA ILE A 69 15.33 15.29 -17.54
C ILE A 69 15.20 14.84 -16.08
N GLN A 70 14.74 15.72 -15.19
CA GLN A 70 14.45 15.36 -13.81
C GLN A 70 13.47 14.18 -13.73
N ASN A 71 12.40 14.23 -14.53
CA ASN A 71 11.36 13.20 -14.57
C ASN A 71 11.84 11.84 -15.13
N LEU A 72 13.06 11.76 -15.70
CA LEU A 72 13.67 10.47 -16.07
C LEU A 72 14.21 9.68 -14.88
N THR A 73 14.40 10.34 -13.73
CA THR A 73 15.12 9.77 -12.56
C THR A 73 14.42 10.02 -11.23
N VAL A 74 13.44 10.94 -11.18
CA VAL A 74 12.76 11.38 -9.96
C VAL A 74 11.25 11.40 -10.19
N PHE A 75 10.50 11.24 -9.11
CA PHE A 75 9.04 11.38 -9.11
C PHE A 75 8.59 12.85 -9.18
N ASP A 76 7.44 13.09 -9.78
CA ASP A 76 6.80 14.40 -9.70
C ASP A 76 6.32 14.71 -8.28
N MET A 77 6.55 15.94 -7.84
CA MET A 77 6.07 16.50 -6.58
C MET A 77 5.07 17.63 -6.88
N VAL A 78 4.24 17.98 -5.89
CA VAL A 78 3.32 19.12 -6.03
C VAL A 78 4.08 20.40 -6.45
N SER A 79 5.29 20.59 -5.94
CA SER A 79 6.15 21.71 -6.31
C SER A 79 6.62 21.67 -7.78
N SER A 80 7.01 20.51 -8.31
CA SER A 80 7.41 20.39 -9.73
C SER A 80 6.22 20.60 -10.65
N TYR A 81 5.04 20.07 -10.29
CA TYR A 81 3.81 20.31 -11.03
C TYR A 81 3.39 21.77 -11.05
N MET A 82 3.47 22.48 -9.91
CA MET A 82 3.17 23.91 -9.88
C MET A 82 4.05 24.69 -10.85
N VAL A 83 5.37 24.45 -10.84
CA VAL A 83 6.31 25.12 -11.75
C VAL A 83 6.01 24.76 -13.21
N PHE A 84 5.74 23.49 -13.50
CA PHE A 84 5.40 23.02 -14.84
C PHE A 84 4.11 23.65 -15.36
N PHE A 85 3.01 23.58 -14.61
CA PHE A 85 1.72 24.14 -15.05
C PHE A 85 1.73 25.67 -15.13
N LEU A 86 2.44 26.37 -14.23
CA LEU A 86 2.63 27.82 -14.35
C LEU A 86 3.44 28.18 -15.61
N SER A 87 4.44 27.36 -15.96
CA SER A 87 5.19 27.53 -17.20
C SER A 87 4.31 27.31 -18.43
N LEU A 88 3.49 26.25 -18.44
CA LEU A 88 2.51 26.01 -19.51
C LEU A 88 1.53 27.17 -19.65
N ALA A 89 0.99 27.68 -18.53
CA ALA A 89 0.06 28.81 -18.52
C ALA A 89 0.71 30.09 -19.05
N PHE A 90 1.97 30.37 -18.67
CA PHE A 90 2.72 31.50 -19.19
C PHE A 90 2.98 31.38 -20.70
N ILE A 91 3.39 30.20 -21.19
CA ILE A 91 3.60 29.95 -22.62
C ILE A 91 2.30 30.11 -23.41
N ALA A 92 1.19 29.57 -22.90
CA ALA A 92 -0.13 29.69 -23.51
C ALA A 92 -0.59 31.15 -23.61
N SER A 93 -0.14 32.03 -22.71
CA SER A 93 -0.48 33.45 -22.74
C SER A 93 0.03 34.19 -24.00
N PHE A 94 1.06 33.67 -24.68
CA PHE A 94 1.59 34.27 -25.91
C PHE A 94 0.73 34.02 -27.16
N GLU A 95 -0.14 33.01 -27.13
CA GLU A 95 -1.10 32.75 -28.22
C GLU A 95 -2.42 33.49 -28.03
N LYS A 96 -2.60 34.28 -26.95
CA LYS A 96 -3.75 35.20 -26.87
C LYS A 96 -3.62 36.25 -27.97
N GLU A 97 -4.38 36.05 -29.05
CA GLU A 97 -4.58 37.09 -30.06
C GLU A 97 -5.23 38.32 -29.42
N LYS A 98 -4.97 39.50 -30.00
CA LYS A 98 -5.80 40.68 -29.74
C LYS A 98 -7.21 40.30 -30.13
N GLU A 99 -8.07 40.03 -29.16
CA GLU A 99 -9.50 39.87 -29.37
C GLU A 99 -9.99 41.09 -30.16
N SER A 100 -10.22 40.92 -31.47
CA SER A 100 -11.31 41.68 -32.08
C SER A 100 -12.57 41.36 -31.28
N PRO A 101 -13.55 42.26 -31.17
CA PRO A 101 -14.83 41.92 -30.57
C PRO A 101 -15.56 40.94 -31.49
N GLU A 102 -15.05 39.72 -31.60
CA GLU A 102 -15.80 38.58 -32.07
C GLU A 102 -16.95 38.41 -31.08
N GLU A 103 -18.17 38.34 -31.61
CA GLU A 103 -19.32 37.92 -30.82
C GLU A 103 -18.92 36.72 -29.99
N ILE A 104 -18.94 36.87 -28.66
CA ILE A 104 -18.74 35.76 -27.74
C ILE A 104 -19.74 34.68 -28.16
N LYS A 105 -19.27 33.67 -28.89
CA LYS A 105 -20.10 32.55 -29.30
C LYS A 105 -20.61 31.94 -28.01
N LYS A 106 -21.91 32.12 -27.75
CA LYS A 106 -22.53 31.61 -26.53
C LYS A 106 -22.17 30.13 -26.44
N PRO A 107 -21.58 29.67 -25.32
CA PRO A 107 -21.18 28.29 -25.19
C PRO A 107 -22.38 27.41 -25.50
N ASN A 108 -22.18 26.38 -26.33
CA ASN A 108 -23.27 25.49 -26.69
C ASN A 108 -23.82 24.87 -25.40
N ILE A 109 -25.06 25.20 -25.07
CA ILE A 109 -25.66 24.82 -23.79
C ILE A 109 -25.69 23.30 -23.63
N PHE A 110 -25.87 22.56 -24.73
CA PHE A 110 -25.86 21.10 -24.73
C PHE A 110 -24.47 20.55 -24.42
N ILE A 111 -23.41 21.14 -24.98
CA ILE A 111 -22.03 20.73 -24.68
C ILE A 111 -21.69 21.05 -23.23
N SER A 112 -22.11 22.22 -22.73
CA SER A 112 -21.87 22.64 -21.34
C SER A 112 -22.60 21.73 -20.34
N ILE A 113 -23.85 21.37 -20.63
CA ILE A 113 -24.62 20.40 -19.83
C ILE A 113 -23.95 19.03 -19.88
N PHE A 114 -23.54 18.56 -21.06
CA PHE A 114 -22.86 17.27 -21.21
C PHE A 114 -21.56 17.21 -20.40
N ILE A 115 -20.69 18.23 -20.52
CA ILE A 115 -19.44 18.32 -19.74
C ILE A 115 -19.73 18.36 -18.25
N SER A 116 -20.76 19.10 -17.83
CA SER A 116 -21.14 19.19 -16.40
C SER A 116 -21.62 17.85 -15.87
N ILE A 117 -22.48 17.15 -16.61
CA ILE A 117 -22.96 15.80 -16.25
C ILE A 117 -21.77 14.83 -16.17
N LEU A 118 -20.90 14.84 -17.17
CA LEU A 118 -19.70 14.01 -17.19
C LEU A 118 -18.79 14.31 -15.99
N PHE A 119 -18.58 15.59 -15.68
CA PHE A 119 -17.82 16.00 -14.50
C PHE A 119 -18.43 15.45 -13.21
N PHE A 120 -19.74 15.59 -12.99
CA PHE A 120 -20.39 15.08 -11.77
C PHE A 120 -20.33 13.55 -11.68
N ILE A 121 -20.51 12.84 -12.78
CA ILE A 121 -20.34 11.38 -12.82
C ILE A 121 -18.90 11.01 -12.44
N CYS A 122 -17.91 11.61 -13.11
CA CYS A 122 -16.50 11.34 -12.82
C CYS A 122 -16.12 11.74 -11.38
N PHE A 123 -16.57 12.90 -10.90
CA PHE A 123 -16.27 13.36 -9.55
C PHE A 123 -16.91 12.44 -8.50
N PHE A 124 -18.14 11.98 -8.73
CA PHE A 124 -18.78 11.04 -7.83
C PHE A 124 -18.06 9.69 -7.81
N GLU A 125 -17.78 9.11 -8.98
CA GLU A 125 -17.15 7.79 -9.14
C GLU A 125 -15.68 7.75 -8.67
N PHE A 126 -14.90 8.79 -8.99
CA PHE A 126 -13.45 8.79 -8.76
C PHE A 126 -13.01 9.59 -7.52
N VAL A 127 -13.90 10.37 -6.89
CA VAL A 127 -13.57 11.14 -5.67
C VAL A 127 -14.47 10.74 -4.51
N ILE A 128 -15.79 10.86 -4.64
CA ILE A 128 -16.73 10.67 -3.52
C ILE A 128 -16.79 9.21 -3.07
N LEU A 129 -16.93 8.26 -4.00
CA LEU A 129 -17.02 6.83 -3.70
C LEU A 129 -15.73 6.27 -3.05
N PRO A 130 -14.52 6.54 -3.58
CA PRO A 130 -13.26 6.19 -2.90
C PRO A 130 -13.10 6.85 -1.53
N ALA A 131 -13.50 8.12 -1.39
CA ALA A 131 -13.45 8.82 -0.10
C ALA A 131 -14.37 8.16 0.94
N LYS A 132 -15.63 7.82 0.56
CA LYS A 132 -16.55 7.08 1.43
C LYS A 132 -15.95 5.75 1.87
N SER A 133 -15.39 4.99 0.93
CA SER A 133 -14.76 3.69 1.20
C SER A 133 -13.57 3.83 2.16
N SER A 134 -12.74 4.84 1.97
CA SER A 134 -11.60 5.13 2.84
C SER A 134 -12.04 5.48 4.26
N VAL A 135 -13.09 6.30 4.42
CA VAL A 135 -13.67 6.64 5.74
C VAL A 135 -14.19 5.39 6.46
N LEU A 136 -14.89 4.50 5.74
CA LEU A 136 -15.38 3.23 6.29
C LEU A 136 -14.22 2.36 6.77
N VAL A 137 -13.20 2.20 5.93
CA VAL A 137 -12.00 1.42 6.26
C VAL A 137 -11.28 1.98 7.49
N ILE A 138 -11.06 3.30 7.55
CA ILE A 138 -10.46 4.00 8.71
C ILE A 138 -11.31 3.87 9.98
N SER A 139 -12.64 3.76 9.85
CA SER A 139 -13.52 3.58 11.01
C SER A 139 -13.32 2.24 11.73
N THR A 140 -12.66 1.28 11.07
CA THR A 140 -12.36 -0.03 11.66
C THR A 140 -11.04 -0.07 12.43
N VAL A 141 -10.19 0.94 12.28
CA VAL A 141 -8.92 1.05 13.01
C VAL A 141 -9.23 1.28 14.49
N PRO A 142 -8.64 0.50 15.41
CA PRO A 142 -8.90 0.65 16.83
C PRO A 142 -8.44 2.00 17.37
N ARG A 143 -9.25 2.60 18.24
CA ARG A 143 -8.99 3.93 18.83
C ARG A 143 -8.80 3.85 20.34
N LEU A 144 -7.99 4.76 20.87
CA LEU A 144 -7.89 4.97 22.31
C LEU A 144 -8.99 5.93 22.78
N GLU A 145 -9.77 5.51 23.77
CA GLU A 145 -10.86 6.29 24.35
C GLU A 145 -10.80 6.19 25.88
N ILE A 146 -11.27 7.22 26.59
CA ILE A 146 -11.46 7.16 28.05
C ILE A 146 -12.93 6.84 28.30
N VAL A 147 -13.20 5.74 29.00
CA VAL A 147 -14.56 5.30 29.35
C VAL A 147 -14.77 5.34 30.86
N SER A 148 -15.98 5.71 31.28
CA SER A 148 -16.37 5.72 32.69
C SER A 148 -16.62 4.31 33.23
N SER A 149 -16.98 3.34 32.38
CA SER A 149 -17.15 1.93 32.76
C SER A 149 -16.72 0.98 31.63
N LEU A 150 -16.23 -0.21 32.02
CA LEU A 150 -15.88 -1.30 31.10
C LEU A 150 -17.09 -2.17 30.71
N GLN A 151 -18.24 -1.97 31.38
CA GLN A 151 -19.50 -2.64 31.06
C GLN A 151 -20.24 -1.81 30.01
N THR A 152 -19.81 -1.88 28.75
CA THR A 152 -20.60 -1.32 27.66
C THR A 152 -21.75 -2.26 27.32
N LYS A 153 -22.96 -1.69 27.19
CA LYS A 153 -24.18 -2.40 26.76
C LYS A 153 -24.20 -2.74 25.25
N GLU A 154 -23.20 -2.31 24.49
CA GLU A 154 -23.17 -2.45 23.03
C GLU A 154 -22.35 -3.67 22.59
N ASN A 155 -23.02 -4.64 21.96
CA ASN A 155 -22.41 -5.84 21.36
C ASN A 155 -21.56 -5.56 20.09
N SER A 156 -21.27 -4.29 19.79
CA SER A 156 -20.52 -3.88 18.59
C SER A 156 -19.05 -3.59 18.85
N PHE A 157 -18.62 -3.53 20.11
CA PHE A 157 -17.25 -3.17 20.47
C PHE A 157 -16.64 -4.09 21.52
N ILE A 158 -15.32 -4.23 21.45
CA ILE A 158 -14.48 -4.90 22.43
C ILE A 158 -13.58 -3.84 23.06
N LEU A 159 -13.74 -3.61 24.36
CA LEU A 159 -12.92 -2.68 25.12
C LEU A 159 -11.77 -3.40 25.80
N VAL A 160 -10.53 -3.06 25.46
CA VAL A 160 -9.32 -3.60 26.10
C VAL A 160 -8.71 -2.52 26.99
N PRO A 161 -8.71 -2.68 28.33
CA PRO A 161 -8.07 -1.72 29.23
C PRO A 161 -6.59 -1.53 28.93
N GLN A 162 -6.10 -0.30 29.03
CA GLN A 162 -4.68 0.04 28.83
C GLN A 162 -4.10 0.70 30.07
N ALA A 163 -4.83 1.63 30.70
CA ALA A 163 -4.42 2.30 31.93
C ALA A 163 -5.63 2.88 32.68
N THR A 164 -5.49 3.08 33.98
CA THR A 164 -6.48 3.82 34.79
C THR A 164 -6.06 5.29 34.87
N THR A 165 -6.98 6.21 34.59
CA THR A 165 -6.77 7.66 34.64
C THR A 165 -7.67 8.30 35.69
N THR A 166 -7.44 9.57 36.03
CA THR A 166 -8.30 10.33 36.95
C THR A 166 -9.74 10.47 36.45
N ASN A 167 -9.94 10.40 35.12
CA ASN A 167 -11.22 10.67 34.47
C ASN A 167 -11.93 9.40 33.97
N GLY A 168 -11.40 8.21 34.29
CA GLY A 168 -11.92 6.92 33.84
C GLY A 168 -10.82 5.95 33.41
N VAL A 169 -11.19 4.89 32.70
CA VAL A 169 -10.25 3.88 32.19
C VAL A 169 -9.91 4.20 30.74
N LEU A 170 -8.61 4.36 30.44
CA LEU A 170 -8.12 4.40 29.07
C LEU A 170 -8.25 3.00 28.47
N VAL A 171 -9.05 2.88 27.43
CA VAL A 171 -9.30 1.62 26.72
C VAL A 171 -8.90 1.76 25.25
N ARG A 172 -8.41 0.67 24.69
CA ARG A 172 -8.36 0.49 23.24
C ARG A 172 -9.64 -0.18 22.79
N LYS A 173 -10.39 0.51 21.94
CA LYS A 173 -11.70 0.10 21.44
C LYS A 173 -11.56 -0.54 20.08
N TYR A 174 -11.94 -1.80 19.99
CA TYR A 174 -12.01 -2.57 18.76
C TYR A 174 -13.46 -2.80 18.36
N LEU A 175 -13.72 -2.94 17.07
CA LEU A 175 -14.99 -3.46 16.58
C LEU A 175 -15.02 -4.99 16.71
N THR A 176 -16.20 -5.56 16.92
CA THR A 176 -16.39 -7.02 16.84
C THR A 176 -16.17 -7.54 15.41
N PRO A 177 -15.76 -8.81 15.23
CA PRO A 177 -15.57 -9.40 13.91
C PRO A 177 -16.76 -9.21 12.97
N GLU A 178 -17.99 -9.43 13.45
CA GLU A 178 -19.23 -9.20 12.69
C GLU A 178 -19.30 -7.78 12.14
N LYS A 179 -19.01 -6.80 12.99
CA LYS A 179 -19.14 -5.40 12.62
C LYS A 179 -18.03 -4.97 11.66
N ARG A 180 -16.83 -5.52 11.84
CA ARG A 180 -15.72 -5.33 10.89
C ARG A 180 -16.09 -5.87 9.52
N ILE A 181 -16.52 -7.14 9.43
CA ILE A 181 -16.97 -7.76 8.16
C ILE A 181 -18.02 -6.88 7.47
N GLN A 182 -19.03 -6.41 8.21
CA GLN A 182 -20.09 -5.55 7.66
C GLN A 182 -19.52 -4.26 7.06
N ILE A 183 -18.66 -3.55 7.78
CA ILE A 183 -18.07 -2.29 7.31
C ILE A 183 -17.18 -2.53 6.09
N TYR A 184 -16.39 -3.61 6.08
CA TYR A 184 -15.55 -3.95 4.93
C TYR A 184 -16.37 -4.33 3.70
N GLN A 185 -17.50 -5.02 3.87
CA GLN A 185 -18.44 -5.28 2.77
C GLN A 185 -19.03 -3.99 2.21
N GLU A 186 -19.40 -3.03 3.07
CA GLU A 186 -19.88 -1.73 2.63
C GLU A 186 -18.78 -0.96 1.88
N ALA A 187 -17.54 -0.99 2.38
CA ALA A 187 -16.40 -0.35 1.71
C ALA A 187 -16.13 -0.94 0.32
N LEU A 188 -16.13 -2.28 0.20
CA LEU A 188 -15.96 -2.97 -1.09
C LEU A 188 -17.06 -2.64 -2.08
N THR A 189 -18.30 -2.46 -1.61
CA THR A 189 -19.44 -2.09 -2.45
C THR A 189 -19.36 -0.62 -2.88
N ALA A 190 -18.85 0.25 -2.00
CA ALA A 190 -18.78 1.68 -2.25
C ALA A 190 -17.72 2.06 -3.29
N SER A 191 -16.57 1.38 -3.38
CA SER A 191 -15.56 1.66 -4.41
C SER A 191 -15.04 0.38 -5.08
N PRO A 192 -15.60 0.02 -6.25
CA PRO A 192 -15.09 -1.10 -7.05
C PRO A 192 -13.62 -0.92 -7.48
N LEU A 193 -13.19 0.33 -7.64
CA LEU A 193 -11.83 0.68 -8.07
C LEU A 193 -10.79 0.46 -6.97
N GLY A 194 -11.16 0.70 -5.70
CA GLY A 194 -10.29 0.52 -4.53
C GLY A 194 -10.30 -0.89 -3.94
N LYS A 195 -10.95 -1.86 -4.61
CA LYS A 195 -11.22 -3.18 -4.03
C LYS A 195 -9.95 -3.93 -3.56
N TYR A 196 -8.84 -3.80 -4.28
CA TYR A 196 -7.59 -4.49 -3.92
C TYR A 196 -7.01 -3.91 -2.62
N GLN A 197 -6.92 -2.58 -2.53
CA GLN A 197 -6.45 -1.87 -1.36
C GLN A 197 -7.36 -2.11 -0.15
N ILE A 198 -8.67 -2.17 -0.35
CA ILE A 198 -9.63 -2.45 0.73
C ILE A 198 -9.43 -3.87 1.29
N ARG A 199 -9.24 -4.88 0.42
CA ARG A 199 -8.96 -6.26 0.85
C ARG A 199 -7.63 -6.37 1.58
N GLU A 200 -6.60 -5.70 1.09
CA GLU A 200 -5.28 -5.67 1.71
C GLU A 200 -5.31 -5.00 3.10
N PHE A 201 -5.91 -3.81 3.19
CA PHE A 201 -6.06 -3.10 4.46
C PHE A 201 -6.88 -3.91 5.46
N PHE A 202 -7.94 -4.59 4.98
CA PHE A 202 -8.71 -5.48 5.83
C PHE A 202 -7.83 -6.61 6.37
N ALA A 203 -7.04 -7.26 5.51
CA ALA A 203 -6.12 -8.32 5.93
C ALA A 203 -5.16 -7.84 7.02
N GLU A 204 -4.57 -6.65 6.85
CA GLU A 204 -3.63 -6.07 7.81
C GLU A 204 -4.29 -5.71 9.13
N ASN A 205 -5.46 -5.09 9.09
CA ASN A 205 -6.20 -4.78 10.31
C ASN A 205 -6.65 -6.05 11.02
N SER A 206 -7.01 -7.10 10.29
CA SER A 206 -7.35 -8.40 10.87
C SER A 206 -6.12 -9.05 11.50
N ILE A 207 -4.96 -9.06 10.83
CA ILE A 207 -3.71 -9.56 11.40
C ILE A 207 -3.38 -8.82 12.71
N GLN A 208 -3.43 -7.49 12.70
CA GLN A 208 -3.20 -6.68 13.90
C GLN A 208 -4.22 -6.97 15.01
N PHE A 209 -5.50 -7.10 14.65
CA PHE A 209 -6.56 -7.42 15.59
C PHE A 209 -6.36 -8.79 16.25
N PHE A 210 -6.09 -9.82 15.45
CA PHE A 210 -5.89 -11.20 15.93
C PHE A 210 -4.56 -11.40 16.66
N MET A 211 -3.57 -10.52 16.47
CA MET A 211 -2.35 -10.47 17.26
C MET A 211 -2.47 -9.61 18.53
N SER A 212 -3.58 -8.91 18.72
CA SER A 212 -3.81 -8.05 19.88
C SER A 212 -4.46 -8.79 21.05
N ASP A 213 -4.42 -8.18 22.23
CA ASP A 213 -5.10 -8.70 23.44
C ASP A 213 -6.63 -8.81 23.29
N ALA A 214 -7.22 -8.20 22.25
CA ALA A 214 -8.65 -8.30 21.98
C ALA A 214 -9.08 -9.73 21.65
N ILE A 215 -8.17 -10.58 21.13
CA ILE A 215 -8.48 -11.95 20.73
C ILE A 215 -9.04 -12.80 21.88
N GLY A 216 -8.63 -12.54 23.12
CA GLY A 216 -9.14 -13.25 24.29
C GLY A 216 -10.63 -12.99 24.59
N LYS A 217 -11.24 -12.01 23.92
CA LYS A 217 -12.66 -11.63 24.05
C LYS A 217 -13.50 -12.02 22.83
N VAL A 218 -12.90 -12.68 21.85
CA VAL A 218 -13.55 -13.11 20.61
C VAL A 218 -13.79 -14.62 20.68
N SER A 219 -14.99 -15.07 20.32
CA SER A 219 -15.25 -16.51 20.26
C SER A 219 -14.56 -17.14 19.04
N LEU A 220 -14.26 -18.43 19.13
CA LEU A 220 -13.62 -19.17 18.04
C LEU A 220 -14.42 -19.11 16.73
N GLU A 221 -15.75 -19.14 16.82
CA GLU A 221 -16.63 -19.10 15.65
C GLU A 221 -16.67 -17.71 14.99
N GLU A 222 -16.66 -16.62 15.77
CA GLU A 222 -16.56 -15.25 15.22
C GLU A 222 -15.21 -15.04 14.53
N ALA A 223 -14.12 -15.54 15.13
CA ALA A 223 -12.78 -15.49 14.53
C ALA A 223 -12.75 -16.25 13.19
N LYS A 224 -13.23 -17.50 13.16
CA LYS A 224 -13.31 -18.32 11.94
C LYS A 224 -14.11 -17.62 10.85
N LYS A 225 -15.26 -17.04 11.19
CA LYS A 225 -16.12 -16.34 10.23
C LYS A 225 -15.40 -15.17 9.56
N GLU A 226 -14.60 -14.40 10.31
CA GLU A 226 -13.82 -13.32 9.74
C GLU A 226 -12.67 -13.84 8.86
N PHE A 227 -11.95 -14.85 9.31
CA PHE A 227 -10.90 -15.47 8.50
C PHE A 227 -11.44 -16.08 7.21
N ASP A 228 -12.58 -16.78 7.25
CA ASP A 228 -13.19 -17.36 6.05
C ASP A 228 -13.63 -16.27 5.07
N PHE A 229 -14.21 -15.17 5.56
CA PHE A 229 -14.55 -14.02 4.72
C PHE A 229 -13.29 -13.39 4.09
N LEU A 230 -12.25 -13.17 4.89
CA LEU A 230 -10.99 -12.57 4.43
C LEU A 230 -10.26 -13.46 3.40
N VAL A 231 -10.18 -14.76 3.65
CA VAL A 231 -9.61 -15.74 2.73
C VAL A 231 -10.36 -15.71 1.39
N SER A 232 -11.70 -15.73 1.42
CA SER A 232 -12.53 -15.67 0.21
C SER A 232 -12.27 -14.40 -0.62
N GLU A 233 -12.14 -13.24 0.04
CA GLU A 233 -11.83 -11.99 -0.66
C GLU A 233 -10.40 -11.93 -1.21
N LEU A 234 -9.40 -12.45 -0.48
CA LEU A 234 -8.02 -12.52 -0.97
C LEU A 234 -7.87 -13.52 -2.13
N GLU A 235 -8.64 -14.61 -2.14
CA GLU A 235 -8.71 -15.53 -3.29
C GLU A 235 -9.27 -14.86 -4.54
N LYS A 236 -10.25 -13.96 -4.40
CA LYS A 236 -10.73 -13.14 -5.53
C LYS A 236 -9.61 -12.25 -6.08
N THR A 237 -8.77 -11.68 -5.20
CA THR A 237 -7.61 -10.88 -5.62
C THR A 237 -6.61 -11.70 -6.41
N ILE A 238 -6.28 -12.92 -5.96
CA ILE A 238 -5.39 -13.82 -6.70
C ILE A 238 -6.01 -14.23 -8.04
N LYS A 239 -7.32 -14.50 -8.08
CA LYS A 239 -8.00 -14.84 -9.34
C LYS A 239 -7.95 -13.69 -10.36
N GLU A 240 -8.08 -12.45 -9.89
CA GLU A 240 -8.02 -11.25 -10.71
C GLU A 240 -6.58 -10.91 -11.14
N ASN A 241 -5.59 -11.15 -10.27
CA ASN A 241 -4.18 -10.84 -10.47
C ASN A 241 -3.27 -12.05 -10.12
N PRO A 242 -3.25 -13.12 -10.94
CA PRO A 242 -2.60 -14.39 -10.56
C PRO A 242 -1.07 -14.33 -10.49
N ILE A 243 -0.45 -13.36 -11.16
CA ILE A 243 1.01 -13.16 -11.18
C ILE A 243 1.50 -12.21 -10.10
N ASP A 244 0.61 -11.58 -9.33
CA ASP A 244 1.01 -10.70 -8.24
C ASP A 244 1.40 -11.54 -7.01
N PHE A 245 2.71 -11.70 -6.80
CA PHE A 245 3.23 -12.45 -5.66
C PHE A 245 2.75 -11.89 -4.31
N ARG A 246 2.41 -10.58 -4.23
CA ARG A 246 1.94 -9.94 -2.99
C ARG A 246 0.58 -10.46 -2.57
N ALA A 247 -0.32 -10.68 -3.52
CA ALA A 247 -1.63 -11.27 -3.26
C ALA A 247 -1.50 -12.69 -2.67
N HIS A 248 -0.60 -13.51 -3.23
CA HIS A 248 -0.27 -14.83 -2.67
C HIS A 248 0.35 -14.70 -1.28
N LEU A 249 1.35 -13.83 -1.10
CA LEU A 249 2.02 -13.62 0.18
C LEU A 249 1.02 -13.23 1.29
N LYS A 250 0.13 -12.26 1.02
CA LYS A 250 -0.87 -11.80 1.99
C LYS A 250 -1.87 -12.88 2.34
N LEU A 251 -2.36 -13.66 1.36
CA LEU A 251 -3.24 -14.80 1.65
C LEU A 251 -2.51 -15.86 2.48
N GLY A 252 -1.24 -16.14 2.17
CA GLY A 252 -0.41 -17.08 2.93
C GLY A 252 -0.20 -16.66 4.39
N GLU A 253 0.07 -15.38 4.63
CA GLU A 253 0.17 -14.79 5.97
C GLU A 253 -1.14 -14.94 6.76
N VAL A 254 -2.28 -14.62 6.14
CA VAL A 254 -3.59 -14.79 6.75
C VAL A 254 -3.90 -16.26 7.05
N LEU A 255 -3.58 -17.17 6.14
CA LEU A 255 -3.79 -18.61 6.34
C LEU A 255 -2.87 -19.19 7.42
N ASN A 256 -1.65 -18.67 7.58
CA ASN A 256 -0.77 -19.01 8.70
C ASN A 256 -1.38 -18.60 10.03
N LEU A 257 -1.92 -17.38 10.12
CA LEU A 257 -2.61 -16.92 11.31
C LEU A 257 -3.86 -17.77 11.60
N TYR A 258 -4.64 -18.06 10.55
CA TYR A 258 -5.81 -18.92 10.65
C TYR A 258 -5.45 -20.35 11.09
N SER A 259 -4.28 -20.85 10.70
CA SER A 259 -3.80 -22.19 11.06
C SER A 259 -3.59 -22.41 12.56
N GLN A 260 -3.47 -21.33 13.35
CA GLN A 260 -3.38 -21.40 14.81
C GLN A 260 -4.70 -21.84 15.46
N ILE A 261 -5.83 -21.56 14.81
CA ILE A 261 -7.17 -21.93 15.29
C ILE A 261 -7.80 -23.06 14.46
N ASP A 262 -7.42 -23.22 13.19
CA ASP A 262 -7.87 -24.28 12.30
C ASP A 262 -6.69 -24.88 11.53
N LYS A 263 -6.14 -25.97 12.07
CA LYS A 263 -4.98 -26.67 11.49
C LYS A 263 -5.21 -27.16 10.05
N THR A 264 -6.46 -27.29 9.58
CA THR A 264 -6.76 -27.71 8.20
C THR A 264 -6.25 -26.70 7.16
N LYS A 265 -6.01 -25.44 7.56
CA LYS A 265 -5.56 -24.35 6.69
C LYS A 265 -4.04 -24.40 6.40
N THR A 266 -3.27 -25.17 7.17
CA THR A 266 -1.79 -25.24 7.06
C THR A 266 -1.31 -25.63 5.66
N LYS A 267 -1.92 -26.64 5.03
CA LYS A 267 -1.56 -27.09 3.68
C LYS A 267 -1.85 -26.05 2.61
N LYS A 268 -2.97 -25.33 2.73
CA LYS A 268 -3.34 -24.26 1.80
C LYS A 268 -2.38 -23.07 1.93
N ALA A 269 -2.00 -22.72 3.16
CA ALA A 269 -0.94 -21.72 3.39
C ALA A 269 0.36 -22.12 2.70
N GLU A 270 0.81 -23.37 2.83
CA GLU A 270 2.02 -23.86 2.15
C GLU A 270 1.93 -23.70 0.63
N GLU A 271 0.84 -24.15 0.01
CA GLU A 271 0.64 -24.07 -1.45
C GLU A 271 0.73 -22.63 -1.94
N VAL A 272 -0.01 -21.73 -1.31
CA VAL A 272 -0.05 -20.31 -1.67
C VAL A 272 1.29 -19.63 -1.45
N LEU A 273 1.99 -19.93 -0.34
CA LEU A 273 3.29 -19.35 -0.03
C LEU A 273 4.40 -19.85 -0.96
N ARG A 274 4.35 -21.13 -1.37
CA ARG A 274 5.26 -21.65 -2.40
C ARG A 274 5.03 -20.93 -3.72
N LYS A 275 3.78 -20.61 -4.09
CA LYS A 275 3.49 -19.82 -5.29
C LYS A 275 4.01 -18.38 -5.17
N ALA A 276 3.91 -17.75 -4.00
CA ALA A 276 4.50 -16.43 -3.76
C ALA A 276 6.03 -16.44 -3.99
N ILE A 277 6.73 -17.46 -3.47
CA ILE A 277 8.18 -17.64 -3.67
C ILE A 277 8.51 -17.94 -5.14
N GLU A 278 7.71 -18.75 -5.85
CA GLU A 278 7.91 -19.02 -7.27
C GLU A 278 7.83 -17.74 -8.11
N LEU A 279 6.85 -16.88 -7.82
CA LEU A 279 6.66 -15.60 -8.52
C LEU A 279 7.72 -14.55 -8.15
N SER A 280 8.25 -14.60 -6.91
CA SER A 280 9.26 -13.65 -6.42
C SER A 280 10.33 -14.36 -5.58
N PRO A 281 11.28 -15.09 -6.21
CA PRO A 281 12.24 -15.95 -5.51
C PRO A 281 13.31 -15.18 -4.72
N LYS A 282 13.38 -13.85 -4.88
CA LYS A 282 14.30 -12.99 -4.14
C LYS A 282 13.61 -12.23 -3.01
N ASN A 283 12.31 -12.43 -2.80
CA ASN A 283 11.58 -11.80 -1.71
C ASN A 283 11.68 -12.65 -0.43
N GLN A 284 12.24 -12.08 0.63
CA GLN A 284 12.52 -12.74 1.90
C GLN A 284 11.23 -13.07 2.67
N GLN A 285 10.20 -12.22 2.54
CA GLN A 285 8.91 -12.38 3.24
C GLN A 285 8.22 -13.69 2.88
N GLY A 286 8.29 -14.13 1.62
CA GLY A 286 7.79 -15.44 1.20
C GLY A 286 8.43 -16.59 1.98
N TYR A 287 9.76 -16.56 2.14
CA TYR A 287 10.50 -17.55 2.91
C TYR A 287 10.19 -17.48 4.40
N TRP A 288 10.03 -16.27 4.97
CA TRP A 288 9.63 -16.09 6.37
C TRP A 288 8.30 -16.76 6.69
N GLN A 289 7.29 -16.47 5.87
CA GLN A 289 5.94 -17.00 6.05
C GLN A 289 5.91 -18.51 5.82
N LEU A 290 6.63 -19.02 4.81
CA LEU A 290 6.70 -20.46 4.56
C LEU A 290 7.44 -21.18 5.69
N ALA A 291 8.50 -20.58 6.25
CA ALA A 291 9.21 -21.13 7.40
C ALA A 291 8.30 -21.22 8.63
N GLN A 292 7.51 -20.19 8.92
CA GLN A 292 6.49 -20.22 9.97
C GLN A 292 5.46 -21.32 9.71
N ASN A 293 5.01 -21.48 8.46
CA ASN A 293 4.07 -22.53 8.09
C ASN A 293 4.65 -23.94 8.37
N MET A 294 5.94 -24.15 8.04
CA MET A 294 6.63 -25.42 8.30
C MET A 294 6.69 -25.74 9.80
N ILE A 295 6.82 -24.74 10.68
CA ILE A 295 6.70 -24.93 12.14
C ILE A 295 5.31 -25.49 12.51
N PHE A 296 4.23 -24.94 11.97
CA PHE A 296 2.87 -25.44 12.25
C PHE A 296 2.64 -26.88 11.77
N GLN A 297 3.42 -27.31 10.78
CA GLN A 297 3.42 -28.68 10.25
C GLN A 297 4.45 -29.60 10.92
N ASN A 298 5.18 -29.13 11.94
CA ASN A 298 6.30 -29.83 12.59
C ASN A 298 7.46 -30.22 11.65
N ARG A 299 7.61 -29.52 10.50
CA ARG A 299 8.69 -29.71 9.52
C ARG A 299 9.87 -28.80 9.88
N PHE A 300 10.48 -29.05 11.03
CA PHE A 300 11.42 -28.12 11.67
C PHE A 300 12.70 -27.86 10.88
N ASP A 301 13.30 -28.87 10.26
CA ASP A 301 14.54 -28.67 9.48
C ASP A 301 14.30 -27.84 8.22
N GLU A 302 13.15 -28.00 7.59
CA GLU A 302 12.76 -27.17 6.44
C GLU A 302 12.44 -25.73 6.85
N ALA A 303 11.83 -25.53 8.02
CA ALA A 303 11.62 -24.19 8.57
C ALA A 303 12.96 -23.45 8.75
N ILE A 304 13.98 -24.14 9.27
CA ILE A 304 15.32 -23.56 9.46
C ILE A 304 15.99 -23.27 8.10
N ASP A 305 15.93 -24.18 7.13
CA ASP A 305 16.49 -23.93 5.78
C ASP A 305 15.84 -22.70 5.13
N LEU A 306 14.52 -22.60 5.17
CA LEU A 306 13.79 -21.47 4.60
C LEU A 306 14.15 -20.15 5.30
N ALA A 307 14.22 -20.13 6.63
CA ALA A 307 14.62 -18.94 7.38
C ALA A 307 16.08 -18.53 7.07
N GLN A 308 16.98 -19.50 6.93
CA GLN A 308 18.37 -19.27 6.55
C GLN A 308 18.48 -18.74 5.11
N ARG A 309 17.66 -19.23 4.17
CA ARG A 309 17.59 -18.66 2.82
C ARG A 309 17.16 -17.19 2.85
N ALA A 310 16.20 -16.84 3.70
CA ALA A 310 15.76 -15.46 3.85
C ALA A 310 16.87 -14.52 4.36
N VAL A 311 17.72 -15.01 5.27
CA VAL A 311 18.95 -14.31 5.70
C VAL A 311 19.97 -14.20 4.57
N ASN A 312 20.17 -15.27 3.80
CA ASN A 312 21.15 -15.27 2.70
C ASN A 312 20.77 -14.34 1.55
N LEU A 313 19.46 -14.14 1.32
CA LEU A 313 18.95 -13.24 0.29
C LEU A 313 19.27 -11.78 0.61
N GLU A 314 19.06 -11.34 1.85
CA GLU A 314 19.43 -9.99 2.33
C GLU A 314 20.07 -10.06 3.72
N PRO A 315 21.41 -10.25 3.78
CA PRO A 315 22.13 -10.41 5.05
C PRO A 315 22.08 -9.18 5.95
N LYS A 316 21.74 -8.01 5.40
CA LYS A 316 21.64 -6.73 6.12
C LYS A 316 20.22 -6.41 6.61
N LEU A 317 19.29 -7.35 6.50
CA LEU A 317 17.91 -7.17 6.95
C LEU A 317 17.71 -7.81 8.32
N GLU A 318 17.58 -6.98 9.35
CA GLU A 318 17.40 -7.39 10.74
C GLU A 318 16.28 -8.42 10.92
N LYS A 319 15.13 -8.18 10.29
CA LYS A 319 13.94 -9.01 10.39
C LYS A 319 14.19 -10.46 9.95
N SER A 320 15.05 -10.70 8.96
CA SER A 320 15.43 -12.06 8.55
C SER A 320 16.19 -12.79 9.66
N HIS A 321 17.13 -12.12 10.34
CA HIS A 321 17.88 -12.69 11.46
C HIS A 321 16.95 -12.96 12.65
N TYR A 322 16.08 -12.00 12.97
CA TYR A 322 15.07 -12.16 14.04
C TYR A 322 14.23 -13.43 13.83
N ILE A 323 13.75 -13.65 12.61
CA ILE A 323 12.91 -14.80 12.26
C ILE A 323 13.69 -16.11 12.36
N LEU A 324 14.93 -16.15 11.88
CA LEU A 324 15.79 -17.34 12.01
C LEU A 324 16.05 -17.68 13.49
N ILE A 325 16.43 -16.70 14.31
CA ILE A 325 16.69 -16.89 15.74
C ILE A 325 15.44 -17.39 16.46
N LYS A 326 14.28 -16.75 16.20
CA LYS A 326 12.99 -17.16 16.76
C LYS A 326 12.62 -18.59 16.38
N ILE A 327 12.85 -18.98 15.11
CA ILE A 327 12.60 -20.35 14.64
C ILE A 327 13.53 -21.33 15.33
N LEU A 328 14.83 -21.03 15.44
CA LEU A 328 15.79 -21.89 16.14
C LEU A 328 15.43 -22.10 17.60
N LYS A 329 14.97 -21.04 18.29
CA LYS A 329 14.43 -21.14 19.65
C LYS A 329 13.21 -22.06 19.73
N ILE A 330 12.23 -21.88 18.85
CA ILE A 330 11.00 -22.70 18.83
C ILE A 330 11.32 -24.18 18.60
N VAL A 331 12.31 -24.48 17.75
CA VAL A 331 12.76 -25.86 17.45
C VAL A 331 13.62 -26.45 18.58
N GLY A 332 14.03 -25.64 19.58
CA GLY A 332 14.86 -26.08 20.70
C GLY A 332 16.37 -26.09 20.41
N LYS A 333 16.82 -25.49 19.31
CA LYS A 333 18.25 -25.35 18.96
C LYS A 333 18.81 -24.06 19.58
N GLU A 334 18.73 -23.93 20.90
CA GLU A 334 19.04 -22.69 21.63
C GLU A 334 20.49 -22.23 21.47
N ASP A 335 21.45 -23.16 21.49
CA ASP A 335 22.87 -22.83 21.29
C ASP A 335 23.12 -22.22 19.92
N LEU A 336 22.46 -22.77 18.88
CA LEU A 336 22.56 -22.25 17.52
C LEU A 336 21.84 -20.89 17.40
N ALA A 337 20.72 -20.70 18.11
CA ALA A 337 20.02 -19.42 18.16
C ALA A 337 20.91 -18.32 18.77
N LYS A 338 21.62 -18.61 19.88
CA LYS A 338 22.59 -17.69 20.50
C LYS A 338 23.77 -17.40 19.58
N GLN A 339 24.31 -18.42 18.91
CA GLN A 339 25.36 -18.22 17.91
C GLN A 339 24.90 -17.29 16.78
N LYS A 340 23.69 -17.51 16.22
CA LYS A 340 23.16 -16.67 15.14
C LYS A 340 22.85 -15.25 15.59
N LEU A 341 22.41 -15.06 16.83
CA LEU A 341 22.28 -13.74 17.45
C LEU A 341 23.63 -13.01 17.49
N GLU A 342 24.69 -13.66 17.98
CA GLU A 342 26.03 -13.07 18.02
C GLU A 342 26.57 -12.72 16.62
N GLU A 343 26.34 -13.58 15.62
CA GLU A 343 26.68 -13.31 14.23
C GLU A 343 25.93 -12.09 13.69
N ALA A 344 24.63 -11.97 13.95
CA ALA A 344 23.81 -10.85 13.50
C ALA A 344 24.20 -9.53 14.17
N ILE A 345 24.50 -9.53 15.47
CA ILE A 345 24.96 -8.33 16.20
C ILE A 345 26.32 -7.84 15.67
N LYS A 346 27.20 -8.73 15.19
CA LYS A 346 28.45 -8.32 14.53
C LYS A 346 28.22 -7.60 13.20
N ILE A 347 27.12 -7.89 12.50
CA ILE A 347 26.75 -7.19 11.25
C ILE A 347 26.29 -5.77 11.59
N ASN A 348 25.42 -5.63 12.58
CA ASN A 348 24.96 -4.34 13.06
C ASN A 348 24.66 -4.40 14.57
N PRO A 349 25.49 -3.73 15.42
CA PRO A 349 25.32 -3.75 16.87
C PRO A 349 23.99 -3.16 17.36
N ASN A 350 23.34 -2.31 16.56
CA ASN A 350 22.07 -1.67 16.95
C ASN A 350 20.90 -2.66 16.98
N TRP A 351 21.03 -3.82 16.35
CA TRP A 351 19.99 -4.87 16.35
C TRP A 351 19.91 -5.66 17.66
N LYS A 352 20.83 -5.42 18.60
CA LYS A 352 20.94 -6.23 19.82
C LYS A 352 19.62 -6.28 20.60
N GLU A 353 19.02 -5.13 20.88
CA GLU A 353 17.80 -5.04 21.70
C GLU A 353 16.63 -5.80 21.06
N ASP A 354 16.46 -5.66 19.75
CA ASP A 354 15.35 -6.28 19.03
C ASP A 354 15.57 -7.77 18.78
N LEU A 355 16.80 -8.19 18.45
CA LEU A 355 17.12 -9.61 18.26
C LEU A 355 17.14 -10.40 19.57
N GLU A 356 17.48 -9.78 20.71
CA GLU A 356 17.38 -10.43 22.03
C GLU A 356 15.93 -10.80 22.39
N LYS A 357 14.92 -10.08 21.86
CA LYS A 357 13.49 -10.44 22.02
C LYS A 357 13.11 -11.73 21.28
N ALA A 358 13.94 -12.22 20.35
CA ALA A 358 13.72 -13.47 19.65
C ALA A 358 14.20 -14.70 20.45
N LEU A 359 15.13 -14.51 21.39
CA LEU A 359 15.60 -15.51 22.36
C LEU A 359 14.64 -15.64 23.55
#